data_AF-A4EFU7-F1
#
_entry.id   AF-A4EFU7-F1
#
_cell.length_a   1.000
_cell.length_b   1.000
_cell.length_c   1.000
_cell.angle_alpha   90.00
_cell.angle_beta   90.00
_cell.angle_gamma   90.00
#
_symmetry.space_group_name_H-M   'P 1'
#
loop_
_entity.id
_entity.type
_entity.pdbx_description
1 polymer ?
#
loop_
_entity_poly.entity_id
_entity_poly.type
_entity_poly.pdbx_seq_one_letter_code
_entity_poly.pdbx_strand_id
1 'polypeptide(L)'
;MTVHTSESTHSLLDDIQGLSLGVFLAAIGLHMLTTLGLITGQTAGIAVIISYLSGYSFGVVFFLVNLPFYVLAWRRLGKSFTIKSLISVTLLSILTEIIPMGMVFTYLDPLLGAMTFGALTGVALLVLFRHNGSLGGLGVVALLIQDTTGFRAGWVQLIFDVCLFGLAFFLFDPVLVFYSLLGAVVINLMIAINHRRDRYVAR
;
A
#
# COMPACT_ATOMS: atom_id res chain seq x y z
N MET A 1 -17.90 2.45 -35.15
CA MET A 1 -18.48 3.36 -34.14
C MET A 1 -17.70 3.12 -32.85
N THR A 2 -16.62 3.87 -32.65
CA THR A 2 -15.75 3.76 -31.46
C THR A 2 -16.37 4.58 -30.36
N VAL A 3 -16.98 3.91 -29.37
CA VAL A 3 -17.45 4.57 -28.15
C VAL A 3 -16.19 4.97 -27.37
N HIS A 4 -15.78 6.23 -27.51
CA HIS A 4 -14.92 6.88 -26.53
C HIS A 4 -15.76 7.06 -25.26
N THR A 5 -15.69 6.10 -24.34
CA THR A 5 -16.12 6.37 -22.96
C THR A 5 -15.19 7.47 -22.46
N SER A 6 -15.70 8.68 -22.30
CA SER A 6 -14.98 9.74 -21.60
C SER A 6 -14.57 9.17 -20.23
N GLU A 7 -13.28 8.99 -19.99
CA GLU A 7 -12.80 8.74 -18.63
C GLU A 7 -13.33 9.91 -17.79
N SER A 8 -14.28 9.64 -16.90
CA SER A 8 -14.85 10.67 -16.05
C SER A 8 -13.72 11.16 -15.14
N THR A 9 -13.12 12.30 -15.49
CA THR A 9 -12.11 12.94 -14.66
C THR A 9 -12.77 13.31 -13.33
N HIS A 10 -12.34 12.67 -12.25
CA HIS A 10 -12.81 12.99 -10.91
C HIS A 10 -12.65 14.48 -10.63
N SER A 11 -13.63 15.08 -9.95
CA SER A 11 -13.49 16.45 -9.49
C SER A 11 -12.42 16.53 -8.40
N LEU A 12 -11.87 17.72 -8.18
CA LEU A 12 -10.88 17.93 -7.12
C LEU A 12 -11.43 17.53 -5.73
N LEU A 13 -12.72 17.75 -5.48
CA LEU A 13 -13.36 17.38 -4.22
C LEU A 13 -13.46 15.84 -4.08
N ASP A 14 -13.81 15.14 -5.16
CA ASP A 14 -13.85 13.67 -5.16
C ASP A 14 -12.46 13.10 -4.87
N ASP A 15 -11.41 13.67 -5.48
CA ASP A 15 -10.03 13.27 -5.24
C ASP A 15 -9.60 13.52 -3.79
N ILE A 16 -9.88 14.70 -3.24
CA ILE A 16 -9.52 15.03 -1.86
C ILE A 16 -10.22 14.09 -0.89
N GLN A 17 -11.53 13.88 -1.05
CA GLN A 17 -12.31 12.99 -0.19
C GLN A 17 -11.82 11.55 -0.31
N GLY A 18 -11.69 11.04 -1.54
CA GLY A 18 -11.29 9.67 -1.81
C GLY A 18 -9.88 9.36 -1.30
N LEU A 19 -8.90 10.20 -1.63
CA LEU A 19 -7.52 10.00 -1.18
C LEU A 19 -7.40 10.12 0.34
N SER A 20 -8.08 11.09 0.97
CA SER A 20 -8.04 11.25 2.43
C SER A 20 -8.64 10.03 3.14
N LEU A 21 -9.80 9.53 2.66
CA LEU A 21 -10.43 8.35 3.22
C LEU A 21 -9.56 7.10 3.04
N GLY A 22 -9.04 6.88 1.83
CA GLY A 22 -8.16 5.74 1.54
C GLY A 22 -6.91 5.76 2.43
N VAL A 23 -6.25 6.90 2.54
CA VAL A 23 -5.06 7.07 3.39
C VAL A 23 -5.39 6.83 4.87
N PHE A 24 -6.53 7.35 5.36
CA PHE A 24 -6.95 7.15 6.74
C PHE A 24 -7.22 5.66 7.06
N LEU A 25 -7.90 4.94 6.16
CA LEU A 25 -8.13 3.50 6.32
C LEU A 25 -6.81 2.71 6.32
N ALA A 26 -5.88 3.06 5.42
CA ALA A 26 -4.55 2.46 5.41
C ALA A 26 -3.79 2.73 6.71
N ALA A 27 -3.88 3.94 7.26
CA ALA A 27 -3.20 4.32 8.49
C ALA A 27 -3.74 3.55 9.70
N ILE A 28 -5.06 3.35 9.82
CA ILE A 28 -5.65 2.51 10.86
C ILE A 28 -5.18 1.06 10.72
N GLY A 29 -5.26 0.50 9.51
CA GLY A 29 -4.79 -0.86 9.26
C GLY A 29 -3.32 -1.02 9.65
N LEU A 30 -2.48 -0.07 9.25
CA LEU A 30 -1.05 -0.12 9.52
C LEU A 30 -0.72 0.05 11.00
N HIS A 31 -1.50 0.86 11.73
CA HIS A 31 -1.40 0.95 13.19
C HIS A 31 -1.71 -0.38 13.87
N MET A 32 -2.74 -1.10 13.41
CA MET A 32 -3.05 -2.46 13.91
C MET A 32 -1.92 -3.44 13.59
N LEU A 33 -1.37 -3.38 12.37
CA LEU A 33 -0.21 -4.17 11.94
C LEU A 33 0.97 -3.94 12.90
N THR A 34 1.37 -2.68 13.09
CA THR A 34 2.56 -2.34 13.87
C THR A 34 2.38 -2.58 15.36
N THR A 35 1.16 -2.42 15.89
CA THR A 35 0.81 -2.77 17.28
C THR A 35 1.05 -4.25 17.57
N LEU A 36 0.85 -5.12 16.58
CA LEU A 36 1.05 -6.57 16.70
C LEU A 36 2.46 -7.03 16.34
N GLY A 37 3.38 -6.13 15.98
CA GLY A 37 4.71 -6.49 15.50
C GLY A 37 4.70 -7.19 14.13
N LEU A 38 3.62 -7.04 13.35
CA LEU A 38 3.47 -7.67 12.05
C LEU A 38 4.16 -6.86 10.94
N ILE A 39 4.37 -7.51 9.81
CA ILE A 39 5.05 -6.98 8.63
C ILE A 39 4.07 -7.03 7.45
N THR A 40 4.29 -6.19 6.44
CA THR A 40 3.54 -6.21 5.19
C THR A 40 4.49 -6.35 3.99
N GLY A 41 3.94 -6.45 2.78
CA GLY A 41 4.71 -6.51 1.55
C GLY A 41 5.14 -5.13 1.02
N GLN A 42 5.87 -5.15 -0.09
CA GLN A 42 6.25 -3.98 -0.88
C GLN A 42 7.04 -2.92 -0.09
N THR A 43 7.00 -1.66 -0.53
CA THR A 43 7.75 -0.56 0.09
C THR A 43 7.36 -0.31 1.54
N ALA A 44 6.09 -0.55 1.90
CA ALA A 44 5.65 -0.48 3.29
C ALA A 44 6.33 -1.54 4.15
N GLY A 45 6.48 -2.77 3.65
CA GLY A 45 7.22 -3.85 4.32
C GLY A 45 8.68 -3.48 4.59
N ILE A 46 9.36 -2.91 3.59
CA ILE A 46 10.75 -2.43 3.75
C ILE A 46 10.80 -1.40 4.89
N ALA A 47 9.86 -0.46 4.91
CA ALA A 47 9.82 0.59 5.91
C ALA A 47 9.53 0.06 7.32
N VAL A 48 8.63 -0.94 7.45
CA VAL A 48 8.39 -1.61 8.75
C VAL A 48 9.67 -2.29 9.25
N ILE A 49 10.34 -3.08 8.40
CA ILE A 49 11.57 -3.78 8.79
C ILE A 49 12.65 -2.78 9.22
N ILE A 50 12.91 -1.74 8.42
CA ILE A 50 13.89 -0.72 8.76
C ILE A 50 13.50 -0.01 10.07
N SER A 51 12.22 0.33 10.27
CA SER A 51 11.74 0.96 11.50
C SER A 51 12.00 0.07 12.73
N TYR A 52 11.70 -1.23 12.66
CA TYR A 52 11.94 -2.18 13.74
C TYR A 52 13.43 -2.37 14.05
N LEU A 53 14.30 -2.37 13.05
CA LEU A 53 15.73 -2.57 13.25
C LEU A 53 16.48 -1.29 13.68
N SER A 54 16.03 -0.12 13.23
CA SER A 54 16.71 1.16 13.49
C SER A 54 16.16 1.93 14.67
N GLY A 55 14.91 1.67 15.07
CA GLY A 55 14.19 2.45 16.09
C GLY A 55 13.65 3.79 15.60
N TYR A 56 13.86 4.16 14.32
CA TYR A 56 13.22 5.34 13.74
C TYR A 56 11.72 5.10 13.51
N SER A 57 10.92 6.17 13.56
CA SER A 57 9.48 6.07 13.34
C SER A 57 9.17 5.52 11.94
N PHE A 58 8.13 4.67 11.86
CA PHE A 58 7.68 4.12 10.59
C PHE A 58 7.40 5.23 9.56
N GLY A 59 6.73 6.32 9.98
CA GLY A 59 6.37 7.42 9.09
C GLY A 59 7.58 8.06 8.41
N VAL A 60 8.64 8.37 9.17
CA VAL A 60 9.89 8.92 8.62
C VAL A 60 10.54 7.96 7.63
N VAL A 61 10.69 6.69 8.04
CA VAL A 61 11.32 5.67 7.18
C VAL A 61 10.53 5.46 5.90
N PHE A 62 9.21 5.35 6.00
CA PHE A 62 8.32 5.13 4.88
C PHE A 62 8.34 6.27 3.87
N PHE A 63 8.36 7.52 4.35
CA PHE A 63 8.51 8.68 3.48
C PHE A 63 9.83 8.63 2.70
N LEU A 64 10.95 8.36 3.40
CA LEU A 64 12.28 8.30 2.80
C LEU A 64 12.42 7.16 1.78
N VAL A 65 11.93 5.96 2.13
CA VAL A 65 11.94 4.79 1.23
C VAL A 65 11.18 5.09 -0.06
N ASN A 66 10.11 5.90 -0.02
CA ASN A 66 9.32 6.21 -1.20
C ASN A 66 9.90 7.33 -2.08
N LEU A 67 10.81 8.18 -1.59
CA LEU A 67 11.42 9.28 -2.35
C LEU A 67 11.96 8.90 -3.74
N PRO A 68 12.81 7.85 -3.89
CA PRO A 68 13.36 7.48 -5.21
C PRO A 68 12.28 7.09 -6.21
N PHE A 69 11.15 6.58 -5.74
CA PHE A 69 10.08 6.12 -6.60
C PHE A 69 9.25 7.25 -7.19
N TYR A 70 9.18 8.42 -6.55
CA TYR A 70 8.48 9.58 -7.13
C TYR A 70 9.18 10.09 -8.39
N VAL A 71 10.52 10.05 -8.41
CA VAL A 71 11.31 10.42 -9.59
C VAL A 71 10.96 9.51 -10.77
N LEU A 72 10.81 8.21 -10.51
CA LEU A 72 10.41 7.22 -11.51
C LEU A 72 8.93 7.40 -11.92
N ALA A 73 8.04 7.61 -10.96
CA ALA A 73 6.61 7.78 -11.18
C ALA A 73 6.32 9.00 -12.05
N TRP A 74 7.03 10.10 -11.83
CA TRP A 74 6.86 11.33 -12.60
C TRP A 74 7.11 11.10 -14.09
N ARG A 75 8.12 10.29 -14.41
CA ARG A 75 8.50 9.98 -15.79
C ARG A 75 7.57 8.94 -16.44
N ARG A 76 7.05 7.98 -15.66
CA ARG A 76 6.30 6.82 -16.20
C ARG A 76 4.78 6.94 -16.11
N LEU A 77 4.27 7.44 -15.00
CA LEU A 77 2.82 7.55 -14.71
C LEU A 77 2.30 8.99 -14.77
N GLY A 78 3.22 9.96 -14.88
CA GLY A 78 2.90 11.36 -15.07
C GLY A 78 2.75 12.15 -13.77
N LYS A 79 2.64 13.47 -13.94
CA LYS A 79 2.65 14.46 -12.86
C LYS A 79 1.47 14.31 -11.89
N SER A 80 0.26 14.10 -12.40
CA SER A 80 -0.96 14.00 -11.58
C SER A 80 -0.88 12.82 -10.60
N PHE A 81 -0.56 11.61 -11.10
CA PHE A 81 -0.39 10.42 -10.27
C PHE A 81 0.69 10.61 -9.20
N THR A 82 1.82 11.21 -9.59
CA THR A 82 2.96 11.38 -8.70
C THR A 82 2.66 12.34 -7.56
N ILE A 83 2.02 13.47 -7.84
CA ILE A 83 1.65 14.45 -6.81
C ILE A 83 0.62 13.84 -5.84
N LYS A 84 -0.42 13.18 -6.36
CA LYS A 84 -1.42 12.51 -5.53
C LYS A 84 -0.79 11.45 -4.62
N SER A 85 0.08 10.61 -5.17
CA SER A 85 0.78 9.57 -4.41
C SER A 85 1.74 10.15 -3.36
N LEU A 86 2.45 11.22 -3.68
CA LEU A 86 3.32 11.93 -2.72
C LEU A 86 2.50 12.49 -1.56
N ILE A 87 1.36 13.14 -1.83
CA ILE A 87 0.45 13.64 -0.80
C ILE A 87 -0.06 12.47 0.05
N SER A 88 -0.49 11.37 -0.58
CA SER A 88 -1.01 10.19 0.12
C SER A 88 0.01 9.54 1.05
N VAL A 89 1.26 9.36 0.59
CA VAL A 89 2.35 8.83 1.43
C VAL A 89 2.72 9.79 2.55
N THR A 90 2.77 11.10 2.27
CA THR A 90 3.04 12.12 3.30
C THR A 90 1.97 12.08 4.39
N LEU A 91 0.70 12.07 4.00
CA LEU A 91 -0.42 12.00 4.92
C LEU A 91 -0.45 10.67 5.68
N LEU A 92 -0.15 9.54 5.03
CA LEU A 92 -0.03 8.25 5.70
C LEU A 92 1.08 8.30 6.76
N SER A 93 2.24 8.85 6.43
CA SER A 93 3.39 8.97 7.34
C SER A 93 3.02 9.78 8.59
N ILE A 94 2.33 10.91 8.41
CA ILE A 94 1.85 11.74 9.51
C ILE A 94 0.80 10.99 10.35
N LEU A 95 -0.20 10.38 9.71
CA LEU A 95 -1.26 9.68 10.42
C LEU A 95 -0.76 8.47 11.21
N THR A 96 0.28 7.79 10.74
CA THR A 96 0.90 6.68 11.48
C THR A 96 1.62 7.11 12.75
N GLU A 97 1.92 8.40 12.91
CA GLU A 97 2.42 8.98 14.16
C GLU A 97 1.27 9.53 15.03
N ILE A 98 0.19 10.01 14.41
CA ILE A 98 -0.94 10.62 15.12
C ILE A 98 -1.91 9.58 15.70
N ILE A 99 -2.32 8.59 14.91
CA ILE A 99 -3.33 7.59 15.32
C ILE A 99 -2.94 6.87 16.62
N PRO A 100 -1.68 6.42 16.83
CA PRO A 100 -1.28 5.78 18.07
C PRO A 100 -1.49 6.63 19.33
N MET A 101 -1.52 7.97 19.21
CA MET A 101 -1.73 8.86 20.37
C MET A 101 -3.16 8.81 20.93
N GLY A 102 -4.15 8.41 20.12
CA GLY A 102 -5.56 8.38 20.53
C GLY A 102 -6.23 7.00 20.40
N MET A 103 -5.65 6.09 19.62
CA MET A 103 -6.17 4.74 19.39
C MET A 103 -5.20 3.72 20.00
N VAL A 104 -5.34 3.46 21.30
CA VAL A 104 -4.47 2.52 22.02
C VAL A 104 -5.19 1.19 22.20
N PHE A 105 -4.55 0.08 21.81
CA PHE A 105 -5.09 -1.26 22.00
C PHE A 105 -4.48 -1.91 23.25
N THR A 106 -5.31 -2.22 24.24
CA THR A 106 -4.88 -3.03 25.41
C THR A 106 -4.75 -4.50 25.05
N TYR A 107 -5.58 -4.97 24.13
CA TYR A 107 -5.54 -6.32 23.58
C TYR A 107 -5.99 -6.27 22.13
N LEU A 108 -5.25 -6.95 21.27
CA LEU A 108 -5.63 -7.19 19.88
C LEU A 108 -5.21 -8.62 19.53
N ASP A 109 -6.15 -9.43 19.09
CA ASP A 109 -5.86 -10.79 18.65
C ASP A 109 -5.06 -10.75 17.32
N PRO A 110 -3.95 -11.51 17.19
CA PRO A 110 -3.11 -11.46 15.99
C PRO A 110 -3.83 -11.82 14.69
N LEU A 111 -4.75 -12.80 14.73
CA LEU A 111 -5.50 -13.22 13.56
C LEU A 111 -6.51 -12.13 13.16
N LEU A 112 -7.29 -11.62 14.10
CA LEU A 112 -8.24 -10.53 13.84
C LEU A 112 -7.51 -9.27 13.36
N GLY A 113 -6.38 -8.93 13.98
CA GLY A 113 -5.59 -7.76 13.57
C GLY A 113 -5.01 -7.91 12.18
N ALA A 114 -4.44 -9.07 11.82
CA ALA A 114 -3.95 -9.34 10.47
C ALA A 114 -5.06 -9.27 9.41
N MET A 115 -6.23 -9.87 9.70
CA MET A 115 -7.39 -9.85 8.79
C MET A 115 -7.94 -8.43 8.62
N THR A 116 -8.02 -7.66 9.71
CA THR A 116 -8.55 -6.28 9.70
C THR A 116 -7.59 -5.34 8.99
N PHE A 117 -6.30 -5.43 9.28
CA PHE A 117 -5.26 -4.74 8.52
C PHE A 117 -5.42 -5.02 7.03
N GLY A 118 -5.48 -6.30 6.65
CA GLY A 118 -5.52 -6.66 5.24
C GLY A 118 -6.77 -6.17 4.53
N ALA A 119 -7.93 -6.23 5.19
CA ALA A 119 -9.17 -5.71 4.63
C ALA A 119 -9.16 -4.18 4.48
N LEU A 120 -8.78 -3.45 5.54
CA LEU A 120 -8.74 -1.99 5.52
C LEU A 120 -7.73 -1.45 4.51
N THR A 121 -6.52 -2.00 4.48
CA THR A 121 -5.49 -1.60 3.53
C THR A 121 -5.84 -2.03 2.11
N GLY A 122 -6.49 -3.19 1.91
CA GLY A 122 -7.01 -3.59 0.60
C GLY A 122 -8.04 -2.59 0.06
N VAL A 123 -9.02 -2.19 0.87
CA VAL A 123 -10.01 -1.16 0.49
C VAL A 123 -9.34 0.18 0.25
N ALA A 124 -8.42 0.59 1.11
CA ALA A 124 -7.65 1.81 0.92
C ALA A 124 -6.97 1.84 -0.45
N LEU A 125 -6.22 0.81 -0.80
CA LEU A 125 -5.50 0.73 -2.08
C LEU A 125 -6.46 0.80 -3.27
N LEU A 126 -7.63 0.15 -3.21
CA LEU A 126 -8.65 0.26 -4.26
C LEU A 126 -9.16 1.70 -4.44
N VAL A 127 -9.41 2.41 -3.34
CA VAL A 127 -9.82 3.82 -3.37
C VAL A 127 -8.71 4.69 -3.96
N LEU A 128 -7.47 4.51 -3.50
CA LEU A 128 -6.31 5.25 -4.03
C LEU A 128 -6.14 5.01 -5.54
N PHE A 129 -6.19 3.76 -6.00
CA PHE A 129 -6.07 3.44 -7.43
C PHE A 129 -7.20 4.05 -8.26
N ARG A 130 -8.43 4.09 -7.74
CA ARG A 130 -9.56 4.75 -8.42
C ARG A 130 -9.32 6.24 -8.65
N HIS A 131 -8.64 6.90 -7.72
CA HIS A 131 -8.30 8.32 -7.81
C HIS A 131 -6.94 8.60 -8.45
N ASN A 132 -6.34 7.62 -9.13
CA ASN A 132 -4.99 7.71 -9.71
C ASN A 132 -3.92 8.09 -8.67
N GLY A 133 -3.98 7.50 -7.48
CA GLY A 133 -2.96 7.61 -6.43
C GLY A 133 -2.43 6.25 -5.98
N SER A 134 -1.39 6.25 -5.14
CA SER A 134 -0.76 5.06 -4.57
C SER A 134 -0.13 5.39 -3.20
N LEU A 135 0.09 4.35 -2.39
CA LEU A 135 0.85 4.41 -1.13
C LEU A 135 2.29 3.87 -1.30
N GLY A 136 2.73 3.65 -2.53
CA GLY A 136 4.04 3.04 -2.74
C GLY A 136 4.53 3.08 -4.16
N GLY A 137 5.84 2.88 -4.27
CA GLY A 137 6.57 3.00 -5.52
C GLY A 137 6.92 1.70 -6.23
N LEU A 138 6.84 0.53 -5.56
CA LEU A 138 7.30 -0.72 -6.18
C LEU A 138 6.49 -1.08 -7.44
N GLY A 139 5.20 -0.75 -7.48
CA GLY A 139 4.39 -0.92 -8.70
C GLY A 139 4.95 -0.15 -9.91
N VAL A 140 5.53 1.03 -9.67
CA VAL A 140 6.18 1.84 -10.73
C VAL A 140 7.43 1.15 -11.24
N VAL A 141 8.23 0.57 -10.35
CA VAL A 141 9.45 -0.18 -10.72
C VAL A 141 9.08 -1.47 -11.45
N ALA A 142 8.05 -2.18 -10.99
CA ALA A 142 7.56 -3.39 -11.63
C ALA A 142 7.04 -3.10 -13.05
N LEU A 143 6.30 -1.99 -13.23
CA LEU A 143 5.84 -1.54 -14.54
C LEU A 143 7.02 -1.14 -15.44
N LEU A 144 7.99 -0.40 -14.88
CA LEU A 144 9.22 -0.04 -15.61
C LEU A 144 9.95 -1.29 -16.13
N ILE A 145 10.14 -2.31 -15.30
CA ILE A 145 10.78 -3.58 -15.68
C ILE A 145 9.96 -4.28 -16.76
N GLN A 146 8.64 -4.30 -16.63
CA GLN A 146 7.77 -4.89 -17.65
C GLN A 146 7.91 -4.19 -18.99
N ASP A 147 7.92 -2.86 -19.01
CA ASP A 147 8.04 -2.08 -20.23
C ASP A 147 9.41 -2.24 -20.89
N THR A 148 10.48 -2.42 -20.12
CA THR A 148 11.86 -2.50 -20.65
C THR A 148 12.30 -3.92 -21.00
N THR A 149 11.78 -4.93 -20.31
CA THR A 149 12.24 -6.33 -20.46
C THR A 149 11.14 -7.30 -20.93
N GLY A 150 9.87 -6.90 -20.87
CA GLY A 150 8.72 -7.78 -21.09
C GLY A 150 8.37 -8.70 -19.91
N PHE A 151 9.16 -8.68 -18.83
CA PHE A 151 8.90 -9.49 -17.64
C PHE A 151 7.70 -8.96 -16.85
N ARG A 152 6.70 -9.80 -16.58
CA ARG A 152 5.41 -9.33 -16.05
C ARG A 152 5.58 -8.67 -14.67
N ALA A 153 5.00 -7.47 -14.50
CA ALA A 153 5.09 -6.68 -13.27
C ALA A 153 4.61 -7.46 -12.03
N GLY A 154 3.55 -8.27 -12.16
CA GLY A 154 3.06 -9.11 -11.07
C GLY A 154 4.09 -10.13 -10.56
N TRP A 155 4.93 -10.69 -11.44
CA TRP A 155 6.02 -11.58 -11.03
C TRP A 155 7.14 -10.80 -10.34
N VAL A 156 7.45 -9.58 -10.78
CA VAL A 156 8.43 -8.72 -10.10
C VAL A 156 7.99 -8.46 -8.66
N GLN A 157 6.73 -8.08 -8.48
CA GLN A 157 6.14 -7.82 -7.16
C GLN A 157 6.15 -9.07 -6.28
N LEU A 158 5.77 -10.22 -6.83
CA LEU A 158 5.77 -11.48 -6.07
C LEU A 158 7.18 -11.88 -5.64
N ILE A 159 8.17 -11.80 -6.54
CA ILE A 159 9.57 -12.10 -6.20
C ILE A 159 10.06 -11.16 -5.10
N PHE A 160 9.73 -9.87 -5.21
CA PHE A 160 10.09 -8.88 -4.19
C PHE A 160 9.50 -9.25 -2.82
N ASP A 161 8.20 -9.56 -2.77
CA ASP A 161 7.52 -9.96 -1.54
C ASP A 161 8.09 -11.27 -0.97
N VAL A 162 8.39 -12.27 -1.81
CA VAL A 162 9.03 -13.53 -1.37
C VAL A 162 10.40 -13.26 -0.74
N CYS A 163 11.22 -12.40 -1.35
CA CYS A 163 12.51 -12.01 -0.77
C CYS A 163 12.33 -11.25 0.54
N LEU A 164 11.34 -10.36 0.62
CA LEU A 164 11.06 -9.55 1.80
C LEU A 164 10.56 -10.40 2.98
N PHE A 165 9.58 -11.27 2.76
CA PHE A 165 9.09 -12.20 3.78
C PHE A 165 10.11 -13.28 4.12
N GLY A 166 10.93 -13.71 3.16
CA GLY A 166 12.08 -14.57 3.41
C GLY A 166 13.07 -13.93 4.37
N LEU A 167 13.44 -12.67 4.14
CA LEU A 167 14.27 -11.89 5.06
C LEU A 167 13.60 -11.73 6.43
N ALA A 168 12.30 -11.41 6.46
CA ALA A 168 11.54 -11.27 7.70
C ALA A 168 11.54 -12.57 8.54
N PHE A 169 11.44 -13.73 7.89
CA PHE A 169 11.49 -15.03 8.57
C PHE A 169 12.80 -15.28 9.32
N PHE A 170 13.93 -14.73 8.84
CA PHE A 170 15.22 -14.83 9.54
C PHE A 170 15.40 -13.81 10.65
N LEU A 171 14.65 -12.71 10.63
CA LEU A 171 14.79 -11.58 11.55
C LEU A 171 13.77 -11.57 12.69
N PHE A 172 12.58 -12.14 12.47
CA PHE A 172 11.43 -12.02 13.36
C PHE A 172 10.82 -13.38 13.69
N ASP A 173 9.94 -13.42 14.70
CA ASP A 173 9.24 -14.64 15.11
C ASP A 173 8.44 -15.24 13.92
N PRO A 174 8.67 -16.52 13.57
CA PRO A 174 7.96 -17.19 12.48
C PRO A 174 6.43 -17.12 12.57
N VAL A 175 5.87 -17.09 13.78
CA VAL A 175 4.43 -16.97 14.01
C VAL A 175 3.91 -15.60 13.60
N LEU A 176 4.64 -14.52 13.92
CA LEU A 176 4.29 -13.17 13.47
C LEU A 176 4.42 -13.04 11.96
N VAL A 177 5.44 -13.65 11.35
CA VAL A 177 5.62 -13.68 9.90
C VAL A 177 4.47 -14.44 9.22
N PHE A 178 3.98 -15.53 9.82
CA PHE A 178 2.80 -16.25 9.33
C PHE A 178 1.53 -15.37 9.36
N TYR A 179 1.25 -14.68 10.46
CA TYR A 179 0.11 -13.74 10.52
C TYR A 179 0.26 -12.59 9.53
N SER A 180 1.48 -12.10 9.32
CA SER A 180 1.81 -11.08 8.33
C SER A 180 1.48 -11.53 6.90
N LEU A 181 1.82 -12.78 6.57
CA LEU A 181 1.45 -13.40 5.30
C LEU A 181 -0.07 -13.53 5.14
N LEU A 182 -0.81 -13.89 6.19
CA LEU A 182 -2.27 -13.92 6.15
C LEU A 182 -2.86 -12.54 5.83
N GLY A 183 -2.38 -11.49 6.50
CA GLY A 183 -2.79 -10.12 6.21
C GLY A 183 -2.50 -9.72 4.76
N ALA A 184 -1.30 -10.04 4.26
CA ALA A 184 -0.93 -9.79 2.86
C ALA A 184 -1.82 -10.56 1.86
N VAL A 185 -2.19 -11.80 2.16
CA VAL A 185 -3.15 -12.58 1.37
C VAL A 185 -4.50 -11.88 1.32
N VAL A 186 -5.01 -11.37 2.44
CA VAL A 186 -6.28 -10.62 2.47
C VAL A 186 -6.20 -9.36 1.62
N ILE A 187 -5.12 -8.58 1.69
CA ILE A 187 -4.91 -7.40 0.82
C ILE A 187 -5.00 -7.83 -0.65
N ASN A 188 -4.24 -8.87 -1.02
CA ASN A 188 -4.17 -9.33 -2.39
C ASN A 188 -5.51 -9.88 -2.89
N LEU A 189 -6.28 -10.59 -2.06
CA LEU A 189 -7.63 -11.04 -2.41
C LEU A 189 -8.58 -9.86 -2.61
N MET A 190 -8.55 -8.86 -1.73
CA MET A 190 -9.35 -7.64 -1.88
C MET A 190 -9.05 -6.94 -3.22
N ILE A 191 -7.78 -6.79 -3.56
CA ILE A 191 -7.38 -6.20 -4.84
C ILE A 191 -7.79 -7.10 -6.01
N ALA A 192 -7.46 -8.40 -5.99
CA ALA A 192 -7.72 -9.31 -7.11
C ALA A 192 -9.22 -9.50 -7.43
N ILE A 193 -10.09 -9.44 -6.42
CA ILE A 193 -11.54 -9.60 -6.58
C ILE A 193 -12.18 -8.29 -7.07
N ASN A 194 -11.78 -7.15 -6.51
CA ASN A 194 -12.47 -5.86 -6.73
C ASN A 194 -11.78 -4.96 -7.76
N HIS A 195 -10.48 -5.14 -8.01
CA HIS A 195 -9.73 -4.42 -9.03
C HIS A 195 -9.89 -5.10 -10.40
N ARG A 196 -11.11 -5.03 -10.92
CA ARG A 196 -11.54 -5.66 -12.16
C ARG A 196 -12.19 -4.64 -13.08
N ARG A 197 -11.57 -4.38 -14.24
CA ARG A 197 -12.05 -3.40 -15.25
C ARG A 197 -13.34 -3.84 -15.96
N ASP A 198 -13.72 -5.11 -15.82
CA ASP A 198 -14.76 -5.80 -16.60
C ASP A 198 -16.18 -5.78 -15.99
N ARG A 199 -16.35 -5.40 -14.72
CA ARG A 199 -17.67 -5.51 -14.03
C ARG A 199 -18.52 -4.24 -13.96
N TYR A 200 -18.01 -3.08 -14.39
CA TYR A 200 -18.73 -1.78 -14.26
C TYR A 200 -19.21 -1.21 -15.59
N VAL A 201 -19.38 -2.05 -16.61
CA VAL A 201 -20.15 -1.67 -17.80
C VAL A 201 -21.62 -1.88 -17.46
N ALA A 202 -22.24 -0.87 -16.84
CA ALA A 202 -23.69 -0.78 -16.85
C ALA A 202 -24.11 -0.71 -18.33
N ARG A 203 -24.80 -1.74 -18.80
CA ARG A 203 -25.47 -1.73 -20.10
C ARG A 203 -26.75 -0.92 -20.01
#